data_AF-A0A7S4HY99-F1
#
_entry.id   AF-A0A7S4HY99-F1
#
_cell.length_a   1.000
_cell.length_b   1.000
_cell.length_c   1.000
_cell.angle_alpha   90.00
_cell.angle_beta   90.00
_cell.angle_gamma   90.00
#
_symmetry.space_group_name_H-M   'P 1'
#
loop_
_entity.id
_entity.type
_entity.pdbx_description
1 polymer ?
#
loop_
_entity_poly.entity_id
_entity_poly.type
_entity_poly.pdbx_seq_one_letter_code
_entity_poly.pdbx_strand_id
1 'polypeptide(L)'
;KDVNNQRKLFDKIAEKFKVKGPKDWSNVSFRHVVNEGGGSVLQQYPSMFSALQTIYPEYEWDIDETRLQVPRNYWKDVNNQRKLFDKIAEKFKVKGPKDWSNVSFRHVVNEGGGSVLQQYPSMFSALQTIYPEYEWDIDETRLQVPRNYWKDVNNQR
;
A
#
# COMPACT_ATOMS: atom_id res chain seq x y z
N LYS A 1 -16.39 -10.92 -20.93
CA LYS A 1 -14.99 -10.83 -20.47
C LYS A 1 -14.28 -12.10 -20.93
N ASP A 2 -13.47 -12.02 -22.00
CA ASP A 2 -12.69 -13.16 -22.48
C ASP A 2 -11.25 -13.01 -21.97
N VAL A 3 -10.93 -13.73 -20.89
CA VAL A 3 -9.63 -13.64 -20.22
C VAL A 3 -8.49 -14.17 -21.10
N ASN A 4 -8.76 -15.12 -22.01
CA ASN A 4 -7.73 -15.68 -22.89
C ASN A 4 -7.25 -14.65 -23.91
N ASN A 5 -8.16 -13.89 -24.49
CA ASN A 5 -7.80 -12.81 -25.40
C ASN A 5 -7.10 -11.64 -24.68
N GLN A 6 -7.50 -11.36 -23.44
CA GLN A 6 -6.83 -10.37 -22.59
C GLN A 6 -5.41 -10.81 -22.24
N ARG A 7 -5.20 -12.09 -21.92
CA ARG A 7 -3.87 -12.67 -21.67
C ARG A 7 -2.96 -12.52 -22.87
N LYS A 8 -3.41 -12.90 -24.08
CA LYS A 8 -2.60 -12.74 -25.31
C LYS A 8 -2.14 -11.29 -25.52
N LEU A 9 -3.01 -10.32 -25.26
CA LEU A 9 -2.65 -8.91 -25.33
C LEU A 9 -1.58 -8.55 -24.30
N PHE A 10 -1.76 -8.97 -23.04
CA PHE A 10 -0.82 -8.68 -21.97
C PHE A 10 0.51 -9.41 -22.14
N ASP A 11 0.53 -10.61 -22.74
CA ASP A 11 1.76 -11.33 -23.08
C ASP A 11 2.58 -10.56 -24.13
N LYS A 12 1.92 -10.02 -25.17
CA LYS A 12 2.56 -9.14 -26.16
C LYS A 12 3.14 -7.88 -25.49
N ILE A 13 2.41 -7.29 -24.55
CA ILE A 13 2.90 -6.13 -23.77
C ILE A 13 4.12 -6.57 -22.93
N ALA A 14 4.06 -7.70 -22.24
CA ALA A 14 5.13 -8.22 -21.42
C ALA A 14 6.41 -8.45 -22.23
N GLU A 15 6.31 -9.06 -23.42
CA GLU A 15 7.42 -9.23 -24.34
C GLU A 15 8.02 -7.88 -24.77
N LYS A 16 7.18 -6.92 -25.19
CA LYS A 16 7.61 -5.60 -25.65
C LYS A 16 8.37 -4.81 -24.57
N PHE A 17 7.92 -4.90 -23.32
CA PHE A 17 8.52 -4.21 -22.18
C PHE A 17 9.50 -5.08 -21.39
N LYS A 18 9.85 -6.27 -21.89
CA LYS A 18 10.79 -7.22 -21.27
C LYS A 18 10.42 -7.57 -19.82
N VAL A 19 9.13 -7.70 -19.55
CA VAL A 19 8.60 -8.12 -18.24
C VAL A 19 8.87 -9.61 -18.06
N LYS A 20 9.65 -9.97 -17.04
CA LYS A 20 10.00 -11.37 -16.71
C LYS A 20 9.24 -11.92 -15.50
N GLY A 21 8.61 -11.05 -14.72
CA GLY A 21 7.80 -11.45 -13.58
C GLY A 21 6.97 -10.30 -13.00
N PRO A 22 6.24 -10.54 -11.89
CA PRO A 22 5.31 -9.57 -11.30
C PRO A 22 5.93 -8.19 -11.03
N LYS A 23 7.15 -8.14 -10.48
CA LYS A 23 7.88 -6.89 -10.18
C LYS A 23 8.08 -6.01 -11.40
N ASP A 24 8.39 -6.58 -12.56
CA ASP A 24 8.71 -5.80 -13.76
C ASP A 24 7.49 -5.06 -14.33
N TRP A 25 6.27 -5.46 -13.95
CA TRP A 25 5.05 -4.72 -14.30
C TRP A 25 5.02 -3.31 -13.72
N SER A 26 5.86 -3.00 -12.71
CA SER A 26 6.06 -1.62 -12.23
C SER A 26 6.57 -0.68 -13.32
N ASN A 27 7.25 -1.22 -14.34
CA ASN A 27 7.81 -0.45 -15.46
C ASN A 27 6.78 -0.27 -16.59
N VAL A 28 5.64 -0.96 -16.53
CA VAL A 28 4.58 -0.85 -17.52
C VAL A 28 3.49 0.09 -17.00
N SER A 29 3.49 1.32 -17.51
CA SER A 29 2.46 2.30 -17.16
C SER A 29 1.09 1.95 -17.76
N PHE A 30 0.03 2.50 -17.16
CA PHE A 30 -1.32 2.47 -17.72
C PHE A 30 -1.36 2.97 -19.18
N ARG A 31 -0.59 4.01 -19.50
CA ARG A 31 -0.50 4.55 -20.88
C ARG A 31 0.15 3.56 -21.85
N HIS A 32 1.14 2.80 -21.42
CA HIS A 32 1.73 1.74 -22.26
C HIS A 32 0.66 0.72 -22.67
N VAL A 33 -0.16 0.26 -21.72
CA VAL A 33 -1.24 -0.69 -21.99
C VAL A 33 -2.30 -0.10 -22.92
N VAL A 34 -2.70 1.16 -22.70
CA VAL A 34 -3.67 1.86 -23.56
C VAL A 34 -3.14 1.99 -25.00
N ASN A 35 -1.87 2.35 -25.18
CA ASN A 35 -1.25 2.50 -26.49
C ASN A 35 -1.17 1.17 -27.27
N GLU A 36 -1.16 0.04 -26.57
CA GLU A 36 -1.24 -1.30 -27.19
C GLU A 36 -2.67 -1.78 -27.43
N GLY A 37 -3.68 -0.91 -27.25
CA GLY A 37 -5.10 -1.25 -27.46
C GLY A 37 -5.77 -1.87 -26.23
N GLY A 38 -5.11 -1.89 -25.07
CA GLY A 38 -5.65 -2.45 -23.83
C GLY A 38 -6.62 -1.55 -23.07
N GLY A 39 -7.01 -0.40 -23.61
CA GLY A 39 -7.92 0.53 -22.95
C GLY A 39 -9.27 -0.10 -22.57
N SER A 40 -9.89 -0.82 -23.50
CA SER A 40 -11.16 -1.53 -23.26
C SER A 40 -11.02 -2.71 -22.30
N VAL A 41 -9.82 -3.30 -22.20
CA VAL A 41 -9.53 -4.34 -21.22
C VAL A 41 -9.44 -3.71 -19.83
N LEU A 42 -8.68 -2.63 -19.67
CA LEU A 42 -8.51 -1.95 -18.39
C LEU A 42 -9.81 -1.38 -17.82
N GLN A 43 -10.76 -0.97 -18.66
CA GLN A 43 -12.10 -0.54 -18.22
C GLN A 43 -12.92 -1.65 -17.56
N GLN A 44 -12.60 -2.93 -17.80
CA GLN A 44 -13.29 -4.07 -17.19
C GLN A 44 -12.80 -4.37 -15.76
N TYR A 45 -11.79 -3.64 -15.28
CA TYR A 45 -11.15 -3.88 -13.99
C TYR A 45 -11.10 -2.61 -13.14
N PRO A 46 -11.19 -2.73 -11.80
CA PRO A 46 -11.04 -1.59 -10.90
C PRO A 46 -9.67 -0.91 -10.97
N SER A 47 -8.63 -1.66 -11.36
CA SER A 47 -7.26 -1.16 -11.57
C SER A 47 -6.48 -2.08 -12.50
N MET A 48 -5.31 -1.60 -12.95
CA MET A 48 -4.34 -2.42 -13.68
C MET A 48 -3.85 -3.60 -12.83
N PHE A 49 -3.68 -3.42 -11.52
CA PHE A 49 -3.33 -4.51 -10.60
C PHE A 49 -4.39 -5.61 -10.59
N SER A 50 -5.68 -5.26 -10.48
CA SER A 50 -6.77 -6.25 -10.54
C SER A 50 -6.86 -6.96 -11.90
N ALA A 51 -6.52 -6.28 -12.99
CA ALA A 51 -6.42 -6.89 -14.31
C ALA A 51 -5.33 -7.97 -14.32
N LEU A 52 -4.13 -7.65 -13.81
CA LEU A 52 -3.00 -8.58 -13.75
C LEU A 52 -3.29 -9.80 -12.89
N GLN A 53 -3.87 -9.63 -11.69
CA GLN A 53 -4.27 -10.75 -10.84
C GLN A 53 -5.27 -11.69 -11.52
N THR A 54 -6.19 -11.14 -12.32
CA THR A 54 -7.19 -11.95 -13.02
C THR A 54 -6.60 -12.63 -14.26
N ILE A 55 -5.75 -11.92 -14.99
CA ILE A 55 -5.17 -12.40 -16.24
C ILE A 55 -4.11 -13.46 -15.93
N TYR A 56 -3.33 -13.27 -14.87
CA TYR A 56 -2.24 -14.14 -14.43
C TYR A 56 -2.44 -14.67 -12.99
N PRO A 57 -3.45 -15.52 -12.75
CA PRO A 57 -3.73 -16.06 -11.41
C PRO A 57 -2.63 -17.01 -10.89
N GLU A 58 -1.73 -17.48 -11.77
CA GLU A 58 -0.59 -18.33 -11.42
C GLU A 58 0.53 -17.60 -10.68
N TYR A 59 0.56 -16.26 -10.75
CA TYR A 59 1.54 -15.46 -10.02
C TYR A 59 0.97 -14.99 -8.68
N GLU A 60 1.81 -15.01 -7.66
CA GLU A 60 1.54 -14.32 -6.41
C GLU A 60 1.83 -12.83 -6.58
N TRP A 61 0.78 -12.02 -6.59
CA TRP A 61 0.88 -10.58 -6.82
C TRP A 61 0.98 -9.82 -5.49
N ASP A 62 2.14 -9.22 -5.24
CA ASP A 62 2.30 -8.20 -4.20
C ASP A 62 2.17 -6.79 -4.84
N ILE A 63 1.21 -6.02 -4.33
CA ILE A 63 0.90 -4.68 -4.83
C ILE A 63 2.03 -3.68 -4.58
N ASP A 64 2.78 -3.86 -3.50
CA ASP A 64 3.92 -3.02 -3.15
C ASP A 64 5.13 -3.33 -4.05
N GLU A 65 5.30 -4.61 -4.38
CA GLU A 65 6.38 -5.07 -5.27
C GLU A 65 6.15 -4.64 -6.72
N THR A 66 4.89 -4.66 -7.15
CA THR A 66 4.50 -4.26 -8.51
C THR A 66 4.38 -2.75 -8.67
N ARG A 67 4.35 -1.98 -7.57
CA ARG A 67 4.28 -0.51 -7.54
C ARG A 67 3.18 0.09 -8.44
N LEU A 68 2.11 -0.66 -8.70
CA LEU A 68 0.99 -0.20 -9.49
C LEU A 68 0.06 0.65 -8.63
N GLN A 69 -0.69 1.55 -9.27
CA GLN A 69 -1.74 2.27 -8.56
C GLN A 69 -2.80 1.28 -8.07
N VAL A 70 -3.02 1.30 -6.76
CA VAL A 70 -4.02 0.47 -6.10
C VAL A 70 -5.43 0.86 -6.58
N PRO A 71 -6.40 -0.07 -6.60
CA PRO A 71 -7.79 0.26 -6.90
C PRO A 71 -8.31 1.44 -6.08
N ARG A 72 -9.28 2.17 -6.64
CA ARG A 72 -10.06 3.14 -5.85
C ARG A 72 -10.63 2.42 -4.63
N ASN A 73 -10.53 3.05 -3.47
CA ASN A 73 -10.95 2.51 -2.17
C ASN A 73 -10.12 1.33 -1.63
N TYR A 74 -9.02 0.92 -2.27
CA TYR A 74 -8.18 -0.17 -1.73
C TYR A 74 -7.75 0.06 -0.28
N TRP A 75 -7.34 1.30 0.02
CA TRP A 75 -6.95 1.69 1.38
C TRP A 75 -8.12 1.97 2.33
N LYS A 76 -9.39 1.89 1.89
CA LYS A 76 -10.54 1.95 2.82
C LYS A 76 -10.73 0.65 3.60
N ASP A 77 -10.19 -0.46 3.11
CA ASP A 77 -10.18 -1.73 3.83
C ASP A 77 -9.01 -1.75 4.81
N VAL A 78 -9.32 -1.80 6.11
CA VAL A 78 -8.33 -1.82 7.19
C VAL A 78 -7.40 -3.03 7.10
N ASN A 79 -7.83 -4.16 6.50
CA ASN A 79 -6.97 -5.32 6.31
C ASN A 79 -5.83 -5.03 5.33
N ASN A 80 -6.09 -4.23 4.29
CA ASN A 80 -5.04 -3.83 3.36
C ASN A 80 -4.06 -2.86 4.03
N GLN A 81 -4.57 -1.94 4.85
CA GLN A 81 -3.71 -1.07 5.64
C GLN A 81 -2.84 -1.85 6.63
N ARG A 82 -3.41 -2.85 7.30
CA ARG A 82 -2.68 -3.75 8.20
C ARG A 82 -1.54 -4.47 7.48
N LYS A 83 -1.80 -5.06 6.31
CA LYS A 83 -0.74 -5.72 5.51
C LYS A 83 0.44 -4.79 5.24
N LEU A 84 0.16 -3.54 4.86
CA LEU A 84 1.21 -2.54 4.66
C LEU A 84 1.97 -2.26 5.97
N PHE A 85 1.26 -2.03 7.08
CA PHE A 85 1.90 -1.73 8.36
C PHE A 85 2.67 -2.92 8.93
N ASP A 86 2.24 -4.15 8.67
CA ASP A 86 2.95 -5.38 9.06
C ASP A 86 4.29 -5.49 8.32
N LYS A 87 4.30 -5.17 7.02
CA LYS A 87 5.52 -5.11 6.23
C LYS A 87 6.48 -4.01 6.71
N ILE A 88 5.93 -2.85 7.07
CA ILE A 88 6.71 -1.78 7.70
C ILE A 88 7.28 -2.28 9.03
N ALA A 89 6.46 -2.94 9.86
CA ALA A 89 6.88 -3.46 11.15
C ALA A 89 8.02 -4.47 10.98
N GLU A 90 7.90 -5.40 10.04
CA GLU A 90 8.96 -6.37 9.72
C GLU A 90 10.25 -5.67 9.26
N LYS A 91 10.15 -4.73 8.32
CA LYS A 91 11.29 -3.98 7.78
C LYS A 91 12.04 -3.18 8.84
N PHE A 92 11.31 -2.56 9.76
CA PHE A 92 11.87 -1.74 10.84
C PHE A 92 12.05 -2.52 12.15
N LYS A 93 11.83 -3.84 12.14
CA LYS A 93 11.97 -4.75 13.29
C LYS A 93 11.15 -4.32 14.51
N VAL A 94 9.96 -3.79 14.27
CA VAL A 94 8.98 -3.41 15.29
C VAL A 94 8.37 -4.68 15.87
N LYS A 95 8.55 -4.89 17.18
CA LYS A 95 8.04 -6.07 17.91
C LYS A 95 6.84 -5.75 18.79
N GLY A 96 6.58 -4.47 19.04
CA GLY A 96 5.44 -4.03 19.83
C GLY A 96 5.21 -2.52 19.74
N PRO A 97 4.20 -2.01 20.47
CA PRO A 97 3.78 -0.61 20.41
C PRO A 97 4.91 0.41 20.59
N LYS A 98 5.83 0.18 21.53
CA LYS A 98 6.96 1.09 21.82
C LYS A 98 7.91 1.27 20.65
N ASP A 99 8.12 0.22 19.86
CA ASP A 99 9.09 0.26 18.76
C ASP A 99 8.60 1.13 17.59
N TRP A 100 7.29 1.41 17.51
CA TRP A 100 6.73 2.33 16.52
C TRP A 100 7.22 3.77 16.68
N SER A 101 7.76 4.13 17.85
CA SER A 101 8.45 5.40 18.05
C SER A 101 9.62 5.56 17.06
N ASN A 102 10.29 4.47 16.66
CA ASN A 102 11.39 4.48 15.70
C ASN A 102 10.94 4.60 14.23
N VAL A 103 9.64 4.49 13.95
CA VAL A 103 9.09 4.58 12.60
C VAL A 103 8.51 5.98 12.38
N SER A 104 9.19 6.79 11.58
CA SER A 104 8.72 8.13 11.25
C SER A 104 7.61 8.11 10.20
N PHE A 105 6.82 9.19 10.15
CA PHE A 105 5.86 9.43 9.07
C PHE A 105 6.50 9.30 7.67
N ARG A 106 7.75 9.77 7.51
CA ARG A 106 8.49 9.65 6.24
C ARG A 106 8.80 8.20 5.88
N HIS A 107 9.10 7.35 6.86
CA HIS A 107 9.28 5.92 6.61
C HIS A 107 8.00 5.32 6.02
N VAL A 108 6.86 5.57 6.65
CA VAL A 108 5.56 5.06 6.16
C VAL A 108 5.23 5.59 4.76
N VAL A 109 5.48 6.87 4.48
CA VAL A 109 5.27 7.45 3.14
C VAL A 109 6.18 6.80 2.10
N ASN A 110 7.45 6.57 2.42
CA ASN A 110 8.41 5.93 1.52
C ASN A 110 8.04 4.47 1.21
N GLU A 111 7.32 3.79 2.10
CA GLU A 111 6.76 2.46 1.86
C GLU A 111 5.38 2.50 1.18
N GLY A 112 4.91 3.66 0.69
CA GLY A 112 3.64 3.77 -0.04
C GLY A 112 2.41 4.02 0.86
N GLY A 113 2.61 4.21 2.17
CA GLY A 113 1.53 4.46 3.13
C GLY A 113 0.97 5.87 3.15
N GLY A 114 1.38 6.76 2.23
CA GLY A 114 0.89 8.13 2.17
C GLY A 114 -0.63 8.23 2.07
N SER A 115 -1.25 7.41 1.22
CA SER A 115 -2.72 7.36 1.09
C SER A 115 -3.42 6.74 2.29
N VAL A 116 -2.76 5.87 3.05
CA VAL A 116 -3.28 5.34 4.32
C VAL A 116 -3.27 6.45 5.36
N LEU A 117 -2.13 7.12 5.54
CA LEU A 117 -1.97 8.18 6.53
C LEU A 117 -2.93 9.36 6.33
N GLN A 118 -3.32 9.66 5.09
CA GLN A 118 -4.32 10.70 4.79
C GLN A 118 -5.73 10.38 5.31
N GLN A 119 -6.03 9.11 5.63
CA GLN A 119 -7.33 8.71 6.18
C GLN A 119 -7.43 8.89 7.70
N TYR A 120 -6.32 9.24 8.36
CA TYR A 120 -6.24 9.35 9.81
C TYR A 120 -5.78 10.75 10.22
N PRO A 121 -6.30 11.29 11.34
CA PRO A 121 -5.80 12.55 11.90
C PRO A 121 -4.31 12.51 12.25
N SER A 122 -3.78 11.33 12.57
CA SER A 122 -2.38 11.11 12.93
C SER A 122 -1.93 9.67 12.68
N MET A 123 -0.61 9.46 12.64
CA MET A 123 -0.03 8.10 12.62
C MET A 123 -0.43 7.29 13.85
N PHE A 124 -0.55 7.93 15.02
CA PHE A 124 -1.01 7.26 16.25
C PHE A 124 -2.43 6.72 16.12
N SER A 125 -3.37 7.54 15.60
CA SER A 125 -4.75 7.08 15.35
C SER A 125 -4.83 5.98 14.27
N ALA A 126 -3.91 6.00 13.29
CA ALA A 126 -3.81 4.91 12.33
C ALA A 126 -3.39 3.61 13.03
N LEU A 127 -2.37 3.64 13.89
CA LEU A 127 -1.89 2.48 14.63
C LEU A 127 -2.97 1.89 15.55
N GLN A 128 -3.72 2.72 16.29
CA GLN A 128 -4.83 2.27 17.12
C GLN A 128 -5.94 1.58 16.31
N THR A 129 -6.23 2.09 15.12
CA THR A 129 -7.27 1.52 14.25
C THR A 129 -6.80 0.23 13.57
N ILE A 130 -5.55 0.22 13.11
CA ILE A 130 -4.97 -0.89 12.36
C ILE A 130 -4.68 -2.05 13.30
N TYR A 131 -4.21 -1.78 14.52
CA TYR A 131 -3.83 -2.75 15.55
C TYR A 131 -4.64 -2.58 16.85
N PRO A 132 -5.96 -2.85 16.84
CA PRO A 132 -6.80 -2.69 18.03
C PRO A 132 -6.49 -3.70 19.14
N GLU A 133 -5.71 -4.74 18.85
CA GLU A 133 -5.28 -5.76 19.82
C GLU A 133 -4.19 -5.29 20.78
N TYR A 134 -3.51 -4.18 20.48
CA TYR A 134 -2.49 -3.61 21.37
C TYR A 134 -3.05 -2.46 22.19
N GLU A 135 -2.59 -2.35 23.42
CA GLU A 135 -2.77 -1.14 24.21
C GLU A 135 -1.76 -0.08 23.75
N TRP A 136 -2.27 1.07 23.33
CA TRP A 136 -1.47 2.15 22.78
C TRP A 136 -1.34 3.30 23.77
N ASP A 137 -0.11 3.57 24.20
CA ASP A 137 0.24 4.78 24.96
C ASP A 137 0.92 5.79 24.02
N ILE A 138 0.40 7.01 23.97
CA ILE A 138 0.90 8.07 23.09
C ILE A 138 2.31 8.53 23.45
N ASP A 139 2.69 8.48 24.73
CA ASP A 139 3.99 8.89 25.23
C ASP A 139 5.06 7.83 24.91
N GLU A 140 4.65 6.55 24.84
CA GLU A 140 5.55 5.45 24.51
C GLU A 140 5.73 5.25 22.99
N THR A 141 4.80 5.76 22.18
CA THR A 141 4.72 5.48 20.73
C THR A 141 5.20 6.64 19.85
N ARG A 142 5.49 7.82 20.42
CA ARG A 142 6.02 8.98 19.68
C ARG A 142 7.37 9.42 20.22
N LEU A 143 8.36 9.58 19.33
CA LEU A 143 9.65 10.21 19.67
C LEU A 143 9.54 11.72 19.98
N GLN A 144 8.52 12.40 19.44
CA GLN A 144 8.30 13.84 19.61
C GLN A 144 6.80 14.10 19.73
N VAL A 145 6.39 14.66 20.86
CA VAL A 145 5.02 15.14 21.08
C VAL A 145 4.77 16.45 20.30
N PRO A 146 3.54 16.74 19.83
CA PRO A 146 3.24 17.97 19.10
C PRO A 146 3.68 19.24 19.85
N ARG A 147 4.03 20.29 19.11
CA ARG A 147 4.30 21.62 19.71
C ARG A 147 3.04 22.06 20.46
N ASN A 148 3.16 22.26 21.78
CA ASN A 148 2.09 22.51 22.78
C ASN A 148 1.49 21.29 23.52
N TYR A 149 1.99 20.06 23.33
CA TYR A 149 1.48 18.88 24.06
C TYR A 149 1.53 19.02 25.59
N TRP A 150 2.65 19.53 26.12
CA TRP A 150 2.83 19.82 27.54
C TRP A 150 2.12 21.10 28.02
N LYS A 151 1.44 21.84 27.13
CA LYS A 151 0.62 23.00 27.53
C LYS A 151 -0.82 22.60 27.87
N ASP A 152 -1.23 21.38 27.53
CA ASP A 152 -2.50 20.82 27.98
C ASP A 152 -2.31 20.29 29.40
N VAL A 153 -3.11 20.79 30.35
CA VAL A 153 -3.05 20.40 31.77
C VAL A 153 -3.36 18.90 31.93
N ASN A 154 -4.13 18.30 31.03
CA ASN A 154 -4.42 16.86 31.08
C ASN A 154 -3.19 15.98 30.77
N ASN A 155 -2.14 16.57 30.19
CA ASN A 155 -0.89 15.90 29.84
C ASN A 155 0.24 16.23 30.85
N GLN A 156 -0.05 16.98 31.92
CA GLN A 156 0.89 17.27 33.00
C GLN A 156 0.58 16.31 34.16
N ARG A 157 1.28 15.18 34.23
CA ARG A 157 1.19 14.23 35.36
C ARG A 157 2.30 14.45 36.36
#